data_AF-A0A2I8EZ61-F1
#
_entry.id   AF-A0A2I8EZ61-F1
#
_cell.length_a   1.000
_cell.length_b   1.000
_cell.length_c   1.000
_cell.angle_alpha   90.00
_cell.angle_beta   90.00
_cell.angle_gamma   90.00
#
_symmetry.space_group_name_H-M   'P 1'
#
loop_
_entity.id
_entity.type
_entity.pdbx_description
1 polymer ?
#
loop_
_entity_poly.entity_id
_entity_poly.type
_entity_poly.pdbx_seq_one_letter_code
_entity_poly.pdbx_strand_id
1 'polypeptide(L)'
;MTKESLSTVALLSQTLRAKRAELSLSQDALSARSGVSRRAIIRIELAATGEPPDTIPRLSTLDMLAQALQLDVQDLVAGNVSGERAFSGQISLVRVAGNIARIRRELGLSQERLSGLSGRFREYVHRIEVLGFNPRISDLESIATTLKSSVADLLAPLAEDEYSERLAKRIASDAPTNPE
;
A
#
# COMPACT_ATOMS: atom_id res chain seq x y z
N MET A 1 -0.77 29.02 -7.51
CA MET A 1 -1.86 28.36 -6.75
C MET A 1 -1.49 26.91 -6.56
N THR A 2 -0.86 26.56 -5.44
CA THR A 2 -0.57 25.17 -5.09
C THR A 2 -1.89 24.52 -4.70
N LYS A 3 -2.41 23.62 -5.55
CA LYS A 3 -3.39 22.61 -5.11
C LYS A 3 -2.72 21.90 -3.93
N GLU A 4 -3.27 22.03 -2.72
CA GLU A 4 -2.86 21.17 -1.63
C GLU A 4 -3.10 19.72 -2.08
N SER A 5 -2.02 18.99 -2.32
CA SER A 5 -2.11 17.57 -2.61
C SER A 5 -2.60 16.90 -1.34
N LEU A 6 -3.79 16.29 -1.40
CA LEU A 6 -4.31 15.47 -0.31
C LEU A 6 -3.28 14.38 0.03
N SER A 7 -3.14 14.07 1.33
CA SER A 7 -2.33 12.93 1.75
C SER A 7 -2.92 11.63 1.23
N THR A 8 -2.09 10.60 1.12
CA THR A 8 -2.50 9.25 0.70
C THR A 8 -3.62 8.71 1.59
N VAL A 9 -3.56 9.01 2.89
CA VAL A 9 -4.59 8.63 3.86
C VAL A 9 -5.91 9.34 3.59
N ALA A 10 -5.88 10.63 3.24
CA ALA A 10 -7.09 11.38 2.90
C ALA A 10 -7.74 10.86 1.60
N LEU A 11 -6.93 10.57 0.57
CA LEU A 11 -7.40 9.96 -0.68
C LEU A 11 -8.01 8.57 -0.44
N LEU A 12 -7.33 7.72 0.32
CA LEU A 12 -7.83 6.41 0.73
C LEU A 12 -9.19 6.54 1.43
N SER A 13 -9.30 7.46 2.38
CA SER A 13 -10.51 7.70 3.16
C SER A 13 -11.70 8.10 2.28
N GLN A 14 -11.48 9.05 1.36
CA GLN A 14 -12.49 9.50 0.40
C GLN A 14 -12.91 8.37 -0.55
N THR A 15 -11.94 7.62 -1.09
CA THR A 15 -12.20 6.52 -2.05
C THR A 15 -12.94 5.37 -1.40
N LEU A 16 -12.51 4.97 -0.20
CA LEU A 16 -13.16 3.97 0.63
C LEU A 16 -14.64 4.32 0.83
N ARG A 17 -14.91 5.55 1.29
CA ARG A 17 -16.27 6.01 1.55
C ARG A 17 -17.12 6.08 0.28
N ALA A 18 -16.56 6.63 -0.79
CA ALA A 18 -17.26 6.79 -2.07
C ALA A 18 -17.59 5.44 -2.71
N LYS A 19 -16.61 4.53 -2.82
CA LYS A 19 -16.84 3.20 -3.40
C LYS A 19 -17.77 2.35 -2.55
N ARG A 20 -17.67 2.46 -1.22
CA ARG A 20 -18.61 1.80 -0.30
C ARG A 20 -20.05 2.28 -0.55
N ALA A 21 -20.26 3.58 -0.74
CA ALA A 21 -21.58 4.15 -1.05
C ALA A 21 -22.10 3.70 -2.43
N GLU A 22 -21.24 3.69 -3.45
CA GLU A 22 -21.57 3.18 -4.79
C GLU A 22 -22.06 1.72 -4.75
N LEU A 23 -21.39 0.89 -3.96
CA LEU A 23 -21.77 -0.52 -3.75
C LEU A 23 -22.92 -0.72 -2.75
N SER A 24 -23.52 0.37 -2.26
CA SER A 24 -24.59 0.33 -1.23
C SER A 24 -24.22 -0.47 0.02
N LEU A 25 -22.94 -0.45 0.41
CA LEU A 25 -22.43 -1.18 1.57
C LEU A 25 -22.50 -0.29 2.83
N SER A 26 -22.96 -0.85 3.94
CA SER A 26 -22.73 -0.26 5.26
C SER A 26 -21.29 -0.53 5.73
N GLN A 27 -20.82 0.18 6.75
CA GLN A 27 -19.52 -0.11 7.39
C GLN A 27 -19.50 -1.53 7.98
N ASP A 28 -20.65 -2.01 8.48
CA ASP A 28 -20.82 -3.37 8.98
C ASP A 28 -20.74 -4.41 7.85
N ALA A 29 -21.40 -4.14 6.71
CA ALA A 29 -21.32 -5.02 5.54
C ALA A 29 -19.90 -5.08 4.97
N LEU A 30 -19.21 -3.94 4.89
CA LEU A 30 -17.81 -3.91 4.47
C LEU A 30 -16.89 -4.61 5.46
N SER A 31 -17.16 -4.49 6.77
CA SER A 31 -16.41 -5.23 7.80
C SER A 31 -16.55 -6.74 7.61
N ALA A 32 -17.78 -7.22 7.45
CA ALA A 32 -18.05 -8.63 7.23
C ALA A 32 -17.40 -9.16 5.93
N ARG A 33 -17.41 -8.35 4.87
CA ARG A 33 -16.86 -8.72 3.57
C ARG A 33 -15.33 -8.70 3.49
N SER A 34 -14.69 -7.71 4.12
CA SER A 34 -13.24 -7.56 4.09
C SER A 34 -12.53 -8.33 5.19
N GLY A 35 -13.21 -8.68 6.28
CA GLY A 35 -12.59 -9.17 7.51
C GLY A 35 -11.88 -8.07 8.32
N VAL A 36 -11.91 -6.82 7.87
CA VAL A 36 -11.40 -5.67 8.62
C VAL A 36 -12.45 -5.23 9.64
N SER A 37 -12.06 -4.97 10.88
CA SER A 37 -13.01 -4.57 11.91
C SER A 37 -13.76 -3.28 11.53
N ARG A 38 -15.05 -3.22 11.86
CA ARG A 38 -15.89 -2.02 11.69
C ARG A 38 -15.24 -0.77 12.28
N ARG A 39 -14.62 -0.89 13.46
CA ARG A 39 -13.91 0.21 14.12
C ARG A 39 -12.76 0.73 13.24
N ALA A 40 -11.96 -0.15 12.65
CA ALA A 40 -10.87 0.25 11.76
C ALA A 40 -11.40 0.95 10.50
N ILE A 41 -12.49 0.45 9.90
CA ILE A 41 -13.14 1.09 8.74
C ILE A 41 -13.60 2.52 9.09
N ILE A 42 -14.32 2.68 10.22
CA ILE A 42 -14.75 4.01 10.69
C ILE A 42 -13.55 4.95 10.84
N ARG A 43 -12.46 4.49 11.47
CA ARG A 43 -11.27 5.32 11.69
C ARG A 43 -10.58 5.72 10.39
N ILE A 44 -10.52 4.83 9.40
CA ILE A 44 -9.98 5.18 8.08
C ILE A 44 -10.89 6.21 7.40
N GLU A 45 -12.22 6.02 7.43
CA GLU A 45 -13.18 6.96 6.82
C GLU A 45 -13.23 8.34 7.50
N LEU A 46 -12.87 8.43 8.79
CA LEU A 46 -12.78 9.70 9.51
C LEU A 46 -11.50 10.48 9.19
N ALA A 47 -10.45 9.87 8.65
CA ALA A 47 -9.22 10.60 8.31
C ALA A 47 -9.44 11.74 7.29
N ALA A 48 -10.50 11.67 6.47
CA ALA A 48 -10.89 12.75 5.56
C ALA A 48 -11.55 13.96 6.25
N THR A 49 -11.96 13.86 7.53
CA THR A 49 -12.65 14.95 8.25
C THR A 49 -11.68 15.89 8.98
N GLY A 50 -10.37 15.78 8.71
CA GLY A 50 -9.32 16.61 9.31
C GLY A 50 -8.83 16.09 10.68
N GLU A 51 -9.39 15.00 11.19
CA GLU A 51 -8.88 14.33 12.38
C GLU A 51 -7.77 13.34 11.97
N PRO A 52 -6.58 13.40 12.60
CA PRO A 52 -5.54 12.42 12.34
C PRO A 52 -6.04 11.04 12.77
N PRO A 53 -5.96 10.00 11.93
CA PRO A 53 -6.39 8.68 12.33
C PRO A 53 -5.51 8.19 13.48
N ASP A 54 -6.13 7.72 14.56
CA ASP A 54 -5.44 7.05 15.66
C ASP A 54 -4.80 5.72 15.22
N THR A 55 -5.18 5.22 14.04
CA THR A 55 -4.68 3.99 13.43
C THR A 55 -4.38 4.19 11.94
N ILE A 56 -3.12 4.03 11.56
CA ILE A 56 -2.69 4.06 10.15
C ILE A 56 -2.74 2.64 9.59
N PRO A 57 -3.50 2.38 8.49
CA PRO A 57 -3.63 1.04 7.95
C PRO A 57 -2.30 0.50 7.41
N ARG A 58 -2.16 -0.82 7.51
CA ARG A 58 -1.07 -1.55 6.86
C ARG A 58 -1.45 -1.88 5.42
N LEU A 59 -0.45 -2.20 4.60
CA LEU A 59 -0.68 -2.59 3.21
C LEU A 59 -1.65 -3.78 3.09
N SER A 60 -1.50 -4.82 3.92
CA SER A 60 -2.44 -5.94 3.90
C SER A 60 -3.89 -5.55 4.23
N THR A 61 -4.09 -4.53 5.08
CA THR A 61 -5.43 -4.01 5.37
C THR A 61 -6.01 -3.34 4.13
N LEU A 62 -5.19 -2.66 3.33
CA LEU A 62 -5.64 -2.12 2.06
C LEU A 62 -5.98 -3.20 1.06
N ASP A 63 -5.21 -4.28 0.99
CA ASP A 63 -5.51 -5.43 0.11
C ASP A 63 -6.89 -6.02 0.41
N MET A 64 -7.18 -6.24 1.69
CA MET A 64 -8.49 -6.74 2.15
C MET A 64 -9.64 -5.78 1.79
N LEU A 65 -9.44 -4.47 1.97
CA LEU A 65 -10.44 -3.47 1.63
C LEU A 65 -10.63 -3.35 0.10
N ALA A 66 -9.55 -3.31 -0.67
CA ALA A 66 -9.58 -3.21 -2.12
C ALA A 66 -10.33 -4.40 -2.74
N GLN A 67 -10.04 -5.62 -2.28
CA GLN A 67 -10.75 -6.82 -2.70
C GLN A 67 -12.26 -6.75 -2.36
N ALA A 68 -12.61 -6.32 -1.14
CA ALA A 68 -14.00 -6.17 -0.73
C ALA A 68 -14.76 -5.08 -1.51
N LEU A 69 -14.05 -4.06 -2.00
CA LEU A 69 -14.59 -2.96 -2.80
C LEU A 69 -14.51 -3.21 -4.32
N GLN A 70 -13.98 -4.37 -4.74
CA GLN A 70 -13.75 -4.70 -6.15
C GLN A 70 -12.90 -3.64 -6.87
N LEU A 71 -11.87 -3.15 -6.20
CA LEU A 71 -10.89 -2.22 -6.75
C LEU A 71 -9.50 -2.86 -6.74
N ASP A 72 -8.63 -2.44 -7.67
CA ASP A 72 -7.20 -2.64 -7.46
C ASP A 72 -6.74 -1.76 -6.28
N VAL A 73 -5.80 -2.26 -5.50
CA VAL A 73 -5.24 -1.50 -4.37
C VAL A 73 -4.61 -0.18 -4.83
N GLN A 74 -4.09 -0.12 -6.06
CA GLN A 74 -3.56 1.10 -6.65
C GLN A 74 -4.66 2.14 -6.85
N ASP A 75 -5.84 1.74 -7.33
CA ASP A 75 -6.98 2.64 -7.50
C ASP A 75 -7.49 3.15 -6.15
N LEU A 76 -7.53 2.27 -5.15
CA LEU A 76 -7.95 2.61 -3.79
C LEU A 76 -7.08 3.72 -3.18
N VAL A 77 -5.75 3.67 -3.37
CA VAL A 77 -4.85 4.71 -2.84
C VAL A 77 -4.74 5.94 -3.74
N ALA A 78 -5.04 5.80 -5.04
CA ALA A 78 -4.92 6.88 -6.02
C ALA A 78 -6.09 7.87 -5.99
N GLY A 79 -7.20 7.55 -5.30
CA GLY A 79 -8.41 8.37 -5.39
C GLY A 79 -9.42 7.88 -6.43
N ASN A 80 -9.17 6.74 -7.08
CA ASN A 80 -9.89 6.32 -8.29
C ASN A 80 -11.09 5.43 -7.95
N VAL A 81 -12.23 6.06 -7.66
CA VAL A 81 -13.48 5.36 -7.30
C VAL A 81 -14.01 4.48 -8.43
N SER A 82 -13.84 4.91 -9.68
CA SER A 82 -14.38 4.22 -10.86
C SER A 82 -13.75 2.84 -11.11
N GLY A 83 -12.57 2.56 -10.54
CA GLY A 83 -11.84 1.31 -10.83
C GLY A 83 -11.35 1.26 -12.28
N GLU A 84 -10.68 2.32 -12.73
CA GLU A 84 -10.19 2.44 -14.11
C GLU A 84 -9.13 1.39 -14.45
N ARG A 85 -8.43 0.86 -13.43
CA ARG A 85 -7.39 -0.15 -13.61
C ARG A 85 -7.97 -1.55 -13.49
N ALA A 86 -7.51 -2.44 -14.35
CA ALA A 86 -7.77 -3.85 -14.19
C ALA A 86 -7.21 -4.34 -12.85
N PHE A 87 -7.96 -5.22 -12.18
CA PHE A 87 -7.50 -5.84 -10.94
C PHE A 87 -6.22 -6.62 -11.19
N SER A 88 -5.13 -6.26 -10.50
CA SER A 88 -3.89 -7.01 -10.59
C SER A 88 -3.95 -8.24 -9.70
N GLY A 89 -3.62 -9.41 -10.26
CA GLY A 89 -3.41 -10.63 -9.47
C GLY A 89 -2.10 -10.63 -8.67
N GLN A 90 -1.26 -9.60 -8.82
CA GLN A 90 0.04 -9.53 -8.16
C GLN A 90 -0.09 -9.10 -6.70
N ILE A 91 0.64 -9.78 -5.81
CA ILE A 91 0.70 -9.43 -4.38
C ILE A 91 1.26 -8.01 -4.21
N SER A 92 0.50 -7.15 -3.52
CA SER A 92 0.82 -5.73 -3.36
C SER A 92 2.17 -5.46 -2.69
N LEU A 93 2.55 -6.28 -1.71
CA LEU A 93 3.87 -6.16 -1.08
C LEU A 93 5.01 -6.43 -2.08
N VAL A 94 4.82 -7.36 -3.01
CA VAL A 94 5.79 -7.65 -4.08
C VAL A 94 5.89 -6.46 -5.04
N ARG A 95 4.75 -5.88 -5.45
CA ARG A 95 4.69 -4.64 -6.27
C ARG A 95 5.48 -3.51 -5.61
N VAL A 96 5.20 -3.24 -4.34
CA VAL A 96 5.88 -2.19 -3.55
C VAL A 96 7.38 -2.43 -3.47
N ALA A 97 7.82 -3.63 -3.13
CA ALA A 97 9.24 -3.96 -3.03
C ALA A 97 9.96 -3.83 -4.39
N GLY A 98 9.32 -4.24 -5.48
CA GLY A 98 9.83 -4.10 -6.84
C GLY A 98 10.00 -2.64 -7.24
N ASN A 99 8.93 -1.86 -7.14
CA ASN A 99 8.95 -0.45 -7.54
C ASN A 99 9.88 0.39 -6.66
N ILE A 100 9.93 0.15 -5.35
CA ILE A 100 10.92 0.81 -4.47
C ILE A 100 12.34 0.50 -4.95
N ALA A 101 12.68 -0.77 -5.16
CA ALA A 101 14.02 -1.15 -5.58
C ALA A 101 14.39 -0.57 -6.96
N ARG A 102 13.45 -0.58 -7.91
CA ARG A 102 13.61 -0.05 -9.26
C ARG A 102 13.86 1.46 -9.23
N ILE A 103 12.92 2.24 -8.67
CA ILE A 103 13.01 3.72 -8.63
C ILE A 103 14.22 4.16 -7.81
N ARG A 104 14.53 3.46 -6.70
CA ARG A 104 15.73 3.74 -5.89
C ARG A 104 17.01 3.59 -6.71
N ARG A 105 17.13 2.54 -7.53
CA ARG A 105 18.30 2.31 -8.41
C ARG A 105 18.39 3.36 -9.52
N GLU A 106 17.26 3.72 -10.12
CA GLU A 106 17.17 4.80 -11.12
C GLU A 106 17.68 6.14 -10.55
N LEU A 107 17.43 6.39 -9.26
CA LEU A 107 17.91 7.58 -8.54
C LEU A 107 19.32 7.43 -7.95
N GLY A 108 20.00 6.31 -8.15
CA GLY A 108 21.35 6.06 -7.62
C GLY A 108 21.43 5.98 -6.08
N LEU A 109 20.31 5.66 -5.41
CA LEU A 109 20.23 5.63 -3.95
C LEU A 109 20.56 4.24 -3.40
N SER A 110 21.28 4.17 -2.27
CA SER A 110 21.39 2.93 -1.50
C SER A 110 20.16 2.71 -0.61
N GLN A 111 19.93 1.48 -0.13
CA GLN A 111 18.83 1.16 0.80
C GLN A 111 18.94 1.98 2.10
N GLU A 112 20.15 2.08 2.64
CA GLU A 112 20.46 2.89 3.82
C GLU A 112 20.19 4.38 3.56
N ARG A 113 20.62 4.90 2.40
CA ARG A 113 20.39 6.30 2.05
C ARG A 113 18.90 6.61 1.92
N LEU A 114 18.13 5.74 1.27
CA LEU A 114 16.68 5.89 1.16
C LEU A 114 16.00 5.81 2.54
N SER A 115 16.43 4.88 3.40
CA SER A 115 15.88 4.77 4.76
C SER A 115 16.13 6.06 5.55
N GLY A 116 17.36 6.58 5.55
CA GLY A 116 17.70 7.82 6.24
C GLY A 116 16.94 9.04 5.69
N LEU A 117 16.83 9.18 4.36
CA LEU A 117 16.11 10.28 3.73
C LEU A 117 14.58 10.23 3.95
N SER A 118 14.02 9.04 4.20
CA SER A 118 12.60 8.86 4.51
C SER A 118 12.29 8.92 6.02
N GLY A 119 13.28 9.30 6.84
CA GLY A 119 13.16 9.38 8.29
C GLY A 119 12.95 8.03 8.97
N ARG A 120 13.46 6.95 8.37
CA ARG A 120 13.33 5.57 8.87
C ARG A 120 14.67 5.03 9.36
N PHE A 121 14.62 3.97 10.17
CA PHE A 121 15.85 3.29 10.59
C PHE A 121 16.55 2.64 9.41
N ARG A 122 17.88 2.50 9.51
CA ARG A 122 18.80 2.09 8.43
C ARG A 122 18.34 0.91 7.57
N GLU A 123 17.74 -0.10 8.21
CA GLU A 123 17.35 -1.36 7.57
C GLU A 123 15.89 -1.38 7.07
N TYR A 124 15.13 -0.29 7.23
CA TYR A 124 13.70 -0.28 6.94
C TYR A 124 13.40 -0.62 5.48
N VAL A 125 14.07 0.06 4.54
CA VAL A 125 13.94 -0.20 3.10
C VAL A 125 14.41 -1.60 2.74
N HIS A 126 15.53 -2.05 3.32
CA HIS A 126 16.04 -3.40 3.11
C HIS A 126 14.96 -4.43 3.45
N ARG A 127 14.35 -4.32 4.63
CA ARG A 127 13.29 -5.22 5.09
C ARG A 127 12.06 -5.20 4.19
N ILE A 128 11.72 -4.09 3.54
CA ILE A 128 10.65 -4.06 2.53
C ILE A 128 11.10 -4.77 1.26
N GLU A 129 12.29 -4.48 0.75
CA GLU A 129 12.79 -5.03 -0.51
C GLU A 129 12.97 -6.55 -0.47
N VAL A 130 13.27 -7.11 0.71
CA VAL A 130 13.31 -8.57 0.96
C VAL A 130 11.97 -9.14 1.44
N LEU A 131 10.89 -8.34 1.38
CA LEU A 131 9.52 -8.75 1.69
C LEU A 131 9.30 -9.21 3.15
N GLY A 132 10.17 -8.76 4.06
CA GLY A 132 10.29 -9.21 5.44
C GLY A 132 9.35 -8.55 6.44
N PHE A 133 8.45 -7.66 6.01
CA PHE A 133 7.31 -7.21 6.82
C PHE A 133 6.24 -6.47 5.99
N ASN A 134 5.11 -6.22 6.64
CA ASN A 134 3.94 -5.51 6.11
C ASN A 134 3.96 -4.02 6.55
N PRO A 135 4.32 -3.07 5.65
CA PRO A 135 4.49 -1.65 5.98
C PRO A 135 3.17 -0.93 6.23
N ARG A 136 3.23 0.19 6.98
CA ARG A 136 2.09 1.12 7.11
C ARG A 136 2.07 2.07 5.91
N ILE A 137 0.88 2.55 5.57
CA ILE A 137 0.72 3.45 4.42
C ILE A 137 1.46 4.78 4.61
N SER A 138 1.55 5.31 5.83
CA SER A 138 2.36 6.50 6.12
C SER A 138 3.86 6.29 5.90
N ASP A 139 4.35 5.07 6.12
CA ASP A 139 5.74 4.73 5.87
C ASP A 139 6.01 4.69 4.36
N LEU A 140 5.08 4.09 3.59
CA LEU A 140 5.14 4.09 2.13
C LEU A 140 5.03 5.50 1.54
N GLU A 141 4.20 6.37 2.11
CA GLU A 141 4.09 7.77 1.72
C GLU A 141 5.39 8.55 1.94
N SER A 142 6.07 8.31 3.08
CA SER A 142 7.39 8.90 3.35
C SER A 142 8.42 8.44 2.32
N ILE A 143 8.46 7.14 2.02
CA ILE A 143 9.37 6.56 1.02
C ILE A 143 9.06 7.08 -0.38
N ALA A 144 7.79 7.10 -0.79
CA ALA A 144 7.36 7.58 -2.09
C ALA A 144 7.76 9.05 -2.30
N THR A 145 7.55 9.89 -1.28
CA THR A 145 7.97 11.30 -1.29
C THR A 145 9.48 11.43 -1.52
N THR A 146 10.30 10.65 -0.81
CA THR A 146 11.75 10.65 -1.01
C THR A 146 12.15 10.17 -2.42
N LEU A 147 11.40 9.22 -2.97
CA LEU A 147 11.57 8.72 -4.33
C LEU A 147 10.95 9.63 -5.40
N LYS A 148 10.37 10.79 -5.02
CA LYS A 148 9.68 11.72 -5.92
C LYS A 148 8.55 11.05 -6.72
N SER A 149 7.83 10.16 -6.05
CA SER A 149 6.78 9.32 -6.61
C SER A 149 5.57 9.30 -5.68
N SER A 150 4.46 8.71 -6.11
CA SER A 150 3.27 8.51 -5.29
C SER A 150 3.20 7.08 -4.73
N VAL A 151 2.40 6.86 -3.69
CA VAL A 151 2.14 5.48 -3.19
C VAL A 151 1.45 4.64 -4.27
N ALA A 152 0.65 5.26 -5.14
CA ALA A 152 0.03 4.58 -6.28
C ALA A 152 1.09 4.07 -7.27
N ASP A 153 2.17 4.80 -7.51
CA ASP A 153 3.27 4.35 -8.39
C ASP A 153 4.03 3.17 -7.77
N LEU A 154 4.23 3.17 -6.45
CA LEU A 154 4.83 2.03 -5.75
C LEU A 154 3.97 0.77 -5.88
N LEU A 155 2.66 0.96 -5.98
CA LEU A 155 1.69 -0.09 -6.23
C LEU A 155 1.46 -0.33 -7.73
N ALA A 156 2.24 0.18 -8.68
CA ALA A 156 2.05 -0.21 -10.08
C ALA A 156 2.33 -1.72 -10.28
N PRO A 157 1.65 -2.41 -11.21
CA PRO A 157 2.02 -3.78 -11.58
C PRO A 157 3.48 -3.84 -12.05
N LEU A 158 4.18 -4.91 -11.68
CA LEU A 158 5.52 -5.19 -12.18
C LEU A 158 5.43 -5.96 -13.49
N ALA A 159 6.53 -5.93 -14.27
CA ALA A 159 6.70 -6.87 -15.36
C ALA A 159 6.65 -8.32 -14.83
N GLU A 160 6.10 -9.24 -15.63
CA GLU A 160 5.76 -10.59 -15.17
C GLU A 160 6.98 -11.41 -14.76
N ASP A 161 8.11 -11.19 -15.44
CA ASP A 161 9.41 -11.77 -15.13
C ASP A 161 9.95 -11.28 -13.77
N GLU A 162 9.92 -9.97 -13.54
CA GLU A 162 10.35 -9.39 -12.26
C GLU A 162 9.42 -9.84 -11.11
N TYR A 163 8.11 -9.85 -11.35
CA TYR A 163 7.13 -10.31 -10.36
C TYR A 163 7.39 -11.76 -9.95
N SER A 164 7.56 -12.65 -10.93
CA SER A 164 7.81 -14.08 -10.72
C SER A 164 9.10 -14.32 -9.94
N GLU A 165 10.19 -13.63 -10.29
CA GLU A 165 11.47 -13.76 -9.60
C GLU A 165 11.37 -13.35 -8.12
N ARG A 166 10.67 -12.24 -7.83
CA ARG A 166 10.50 -11.75 -6.45
C ARG A 166 9.56 -12.62 -5.64
N LEU A 167 8.48 -13.11 -6.26
CA LEU A 167 7.56 -14.03 -5.61
C LEU A 167 8.25 -15.33 -5.22
N ALA A 168 9.09 -15.89 -6.09
CA ALA A 168 9.88 -17.08 -5.79
C ALA A 168 10.80 -16.88 -4.57
N LYS A 169 11.46 -15.71 -4.46
CA LYS A 169 12.29 -15.36 -3.29
C LYS A 169 11.47 -15.28 -2.00
N ARG A 170 10.25 -14.74 -2.07
CA ARG A 170 9.32 -14.70 -0.93
C ARG A 170 8.98 -16.10 -0.43
N ILE A 171 8.54 -16.96 -1.35
CA ILE A 171 8.10 -18.32 -1.02
C ILE A 171 9.27 -19.13 -0.43
N ALA A 172 10.47 -18.97 -0.98
CA ALA A 172 11.67 -19.61 -0.44
C ALA A 172 12.01 -19.13 0.98
N SER A 173 11.76 -17.84 1.28
CA SER A 173 11.98 -17.28 2.63
C SER A 173 10.91 -17.71 3.65
N ASP A 174 9.70 -18.02 3.19
CA ASP A 174 8.59 -18.45 4.05
C ASP A 174 8.60 -19.98 4.29
N ALA A 175 9.45 -20.73 3.58
CA ALA A 175 9.59 -22.17 3.79
C ALA A 175 10.17 -22.46 5.19
N PRO A 176 9.60 -23.41 5.95
CA PRO A 176 10.11 -23.76 7.27
C PRO A 176 11.56 -24.26 7.15
N THR A 177 12.48 -23.60 7.84
CA THR A 177 13.84 -24.10 8.01
C THR A 177 13.74 -25.41 8.79
N ASN A 178 13.98 -26.55 8.14
CA ASN A 178 14.05 -27.84 8.81
C ASN A 178 15.13 -27.74 9.90
N PRO A 179 14.80 -27.94 11.19
CA PRO A 179 15.83 -28.15 12.18
C PRO A 179 16.41 -29.55 11.94
N GLU A 180 17.68 -29.61 11.55
CA GLU A 180 18.49 -30.84 11.68
C GLU A 180 18.68 -31.21 13.16
#